data_AF-A0A210QPW1-F1
#
_entry.id   AF-A0A210QPW1-F1
#
_cell.length_a   1.000
_cell.length_b   1.000
_cell.length_c   1.000
_cell.angle_alpha   90.00
_cell.angle_beta   90.00
_cell.angle_gamma   90.00
#
_symmetry.space_group_name_H-M   'P 1'
#
loop_
_entity.id
_entity.type
_entity.pdbx_description
1 polymer ?
#
loop_
_entity_poly.entity_id
_entity_poly.type
_entity_poly.pdbx_seq_one_letter_code
_entity_poly.pdbx_strand_id
1 'polypeptide(L)'
;MDFGKTVFMNIRYKQMDLKIDTEALLYNGDCEEIPTLVVGTKPSGNSFSVKTNTGAFQTAWVPSSVQTSDWRDVTITISNGRLEGQSGINARDIDVSGGIARSHCGIKLGWGKKFKNFVGCIDEVSIYRCIPNTRMALDGSISKSSITI
;
A
#
# COMPACT_ATOMS: atom_id res chain seq x y z
N MET A 1 1.88 -14.08 -8.79
CA MET A 1 2.71 -13.49 -7.73
C MET A 1 2.37 -14.09 -6.36
N ASP A 2 3.40 -14.52 -5.63
CA ASP A 2 3.30 -15.01 -4.25
C ASP A 2 4.16 -14.13 -3.33
N PHE A 3 3.52 -13.45 -2.37
CA PHE A 3 4.17 -12.57 -1.40
C PHE A 3 4.52 -13.28 -0.10
N GLY A 4 4.02 -14.50 0.13
CA GLY A 4 4.18 -15.23 1.39
C GLY A 4 3.35 -14.61 2.54
N LYS A 5 3.98 -14.43 3.70
CA LYS A 5 3.32 -13.92 4.92
C LYS A 5 3.63 -12.45 5.22
N THR A 6 4.66 -11.91 4.58
CA THR A 6 5.14 -10.56 4.84
C THR A 6 5.30 -9.80 3.54
N VAL A 7 4.71 -8.61 3.46
CA VAL A 7 4.99 -7.65 2.39
C VAL A 7 5.10 -6.25 2.98
N PHE A 8 6.06 -5.49 2.48
CA PHE A 8 6.14 -4.05 2.68
C PHE A 8 6.11 -3.41 1.30
N MET A 9 5.25 -2.42 1.09
CA MET A 9 5.29 -1.60 -0.11
C MET A 9 5.29 -0.12 0.26
N ASN A 10 6.06 0.66 -0.47
CA ASN A 10 6.03 2.12 -0.45
C ASN A 10 5.74 2.63 -1.86
N ILE A 11 4.86 3.64 -1.93
CA ILE A 11 4.51 4.30 -3.19
C ILE A 11 4.57 5.81 -2.95
N ARG A 12 5.35 6.51 -3.78
CA ARG A 12 5.38 7.96 -3.83
C ARG A 12 4.63 8.46 -5.05
N TYR A 13 3.60 9.27 -4.83
CA TYR A 13 2.73 9.74 -5.90
C TYR A 13 2.25 11.17 -5.70
N LYS A 14 1.77 11.79 -6.77
CA LYS A 14 1.15 13.12 -6.77
C LYS A 14 -0.13 13.06 -7.59
N GLN A 15 -1.27 13.24 -6.94
CA GLN A 15 -2.58 13.19 -7.60
C GLN A 15 -2.87 14.54 -8.29
N MET A 16 -3.36 14.51 -9.53
CA MET A 16 -3.68 15.71 -10.30
C MET A 16 -5.19 15.91 -10.48
N ASP A 17 -5.97 14.83 -10.42
CA ASP A 17 -7.42 14.88 -10.50
C ASP A 17 -8.04 14.96 -9.10
N LEU A 18 -8.94 15.93 -8.88
CA LEU A 18 -9.61 16.17 -7.60
C LEU A 18 -10.96 15.45 -7.47
N LYS A 19 -11.25 14.48 -8.36
CA LYS A 19 -12.45 13.65 -8.29
C LYS A 19 -12.59 12.93 -6.95
N ILE A 20 -13.83 12.75 -6.50
CA ILE A 20 -14.18 12.04 -5.27
C ILE A 20 -14.12 10.51 -5.40
N ASP A 21 -14.08 10.01 -6.63
CA ASP A 21 -13.98 8.58 -6.93
C ASP A 21 -12.63 8.03 -6.46
N THR A 22 -12.59 6.73 -6.17
CA THR A 22 -11.33 6.06 -5.82
C THR A 22 -10.58 5.65 -7.09
N GLU A 23 -9.34 6.11 -7.18
CA GLU A 23 -8.38 5.77 -8.23
C GLU A 23 -7.45 4.66 -7.76
N ALA A 24 -7.07 3.74 -8.64
CA ALA A 24 -6.13 2.67 -8.31
C ALA A 24 -4.68 3.14 -8.47
N LEU A 25 -3.90 3.17 -7.39
CA LEU A 25 -2.44 3.33 -7.45
C LEU A 25 -1.76 2.01 -7.79
N LEU A 26 -2.16 0.94 -7.08
CA LEU A 26 -1.64 -0.41 -7.24
C LEU A 26 -2.79 -1.41 -7.22
N TYR A 27 -2.76 -2.35 -8.14
CA TYR A 27 -3.76 -3.41 -8.24
C TYR A 27 -3.11 -4.68 -8.80
N ASN A 28 -3.46 -5.86 -8.29
CA ASN A 28 -2.92 -7.12 -8.80
C ASN A 28 -3.98 -8.20 -9.10
N GLY A 29 -5.24 -7.81 -9.32
CA GLY A 29 -6.29 -8.72 -9.76
C GLY A 29 -6.19 -9.07 -11.25
N ASP A 30 -6.80 -10.19 -11.62
CA ASP A 30 -6.92 -10.66 -12.99
C ASP A 30 -8.31 -11.23 -13.28
N CYS A 31 -8.67 -11.36 -14.57
CA CYS A 31 -9.65 -12.33 -15.09
C CYS A 31 -10.89 -12.58 -14.20
N GLU A 32 -11.47 -11.51 -13.66
CA GLU A 32 -12.65 -11.54 -12.78
C GLU A 32 -12.44 -12.08 -11.35
N GLU A 33 -11.23 -12.49 -11.01
CA GLU A 33 -10.86 -12.85 -9.65
C GLU A 33 -10.70 -11.62 -8.75
N ILE A 34 -10.93 -11.84 -7.45
CA ILE A 34 -10.74 -10.83 -6.41
C ILE A 34 -9.24 -10.54 -6.31
N PRO A 35 -8.81 -9.26 -6.40
CA PRO A 35 -7.40 -8.89 -6.27
C PRO A 35 -6.86 -9.29 -4.90
N THR A 36 -5.57 -9.63 -4.84
CA THR A 36 -4.89 -9.89 -3.56
C THR A 36 -4.50 -8.61 -2.88
N LEU A 37 -3.95 -7.63 -3.60
CA LEU A 37 -3.47 -6.36 -3.07
C LEU A 37 -4.05 -5.23 -3.89
N VAL A 38 -4.56 -4.23 -3.18
CA VAL A 38 -5.03 -2.98 -3.78
C VAL A 38 -4.57 -1.80 -2.92
N VAL A 39 -4.04 -0.78 -3.58
CA VAL A 39 -3.86 0.55 -2.99
C VAL A 39 -4.69 1.52 -3.81
N GLY A 40 -5.69 2.12 -3.18
CA GLY A 40 -6.54 3.14 -3.76
C GLY A 40 -6.21 4.52 -3.20
N THR A 41 -6.50 5.56 -3.98
CA THR A 41 -6.39 6.97 -3.57
C THR A 41 -7.66 7.73 -3.92
N LYS A 42 -8.00 8.70 -3.08
CA LYS A 42 -8.91 9.80 -3.38
C LYS A 42 -8.43 11.04 -2.61
N PRO A 43 -9.00 12.24 -2.83
CA PRO A 43 -8.50 13.47 -2.21
C PRO A 43 -8.34 13.37 -0.69
N SER A 44 -9.27 12.68 -0.01
CA SER A 44 -9.28 12.56 1.45
C SER A 44 -8.35 11.49 2.04
N GLY A 45 -7.71 10.63 1.23
CA GLY A 45 -6.86 9.56 1.78
C GLY A 45 -6.66 8.35 0.89
N ASN A 46 -6.29 7.24 1.52
CA ASN A 46 -5.94 6.01 0.85
C ASN A 46 -6.68 4.80 1.42
N SER A 47 -7.02 3.87 0.55
CA SER A 47 -7.51 2.55 0.93
C SER A 47 -6.42 1.52 0.68
N PHE A 48 -6.15 0.69 1.68
CA PHE A 48 -5.21 -0.42 1.61
C PHE A 48 -6.00 -1.71 1.77
N SER A 49 -5.96 -2.58 0.77
CA SER A 49 -6.76 -3.80 0.81
C SER A 49 -5.92 -5.04 0.57
N VAL A 50 -6.25 -6.11 1.29
CA VAL A 50 -5.64 -7.42 1.14
C VAL A 50 -6.67 -8.54 1.11
N LYS A 51 -6.44 -9.54 0.26
CA LYS A 51 -7.03 -10.88 0.36
C LYS A 51 -6.02 -11.83 0.99
N THR A 52 -6.44 -12.56 2.02
CA THR A 52 -5.65 -13.65 2.60
C THR A 52 -6.19 -15.02 2.18
N ASN A 53 -5.42 -16.08 2.39
CA ASN A 53 -5.82 -17.45 2.04
C ASN A 53 -7.02 -17.97 2.84
N THR A 54 -7.25 -17.43 4.04
CA THR A 54 -8.26 -17.92 4.99
C THR A 54 -9.32 -16.88 5.31
N GLY A 55 -9.19 -15.66 4.80
CA GLY A 55 -10.01 -14.51 5.17
C GLY A 55 -10.72 -13.88 3.97
N ALA A 56 -11.70 -13.03 4.29
CA ALA A 56 -12.33 -12.17 3.30
C ALA A 56 -11.36 -11.09 2.81
N PHE A 57 -11.74 -10.42 1.72
CA PHE A 57 -11.06 -9.21 1.26
C PHE A 57 -11.28 -8.10 2.29
N GLN A 58 -10.21 -7.64 2.95
CA GLN A 58 -10.27 -6.63 3.98
C GLN A 58 -9.67 -5.32 3.49
N THR A 59 -10.13 -4.19 4.04
CA THR A 59 -9.68 -2.84 3.65
C THR A 59 -9.50 -1.95 4.86
N ALA A 60 -8.33 -1.34 4.98
CA ALA A 60 -8.06 -0.25 5.90
C ALA A 60 -8.14 1.09 5.15
N TRP A 61 -8.95 2.02 5.67
CA TRP A 61 -9.00 3.40 5.18
C TRP A 61 -8.17 4.31 6.07
N VAL A 62 -7.28 5.09 5.47
CA VAL A 62 -6.40 6.03 6.17
C VAL A 62 -6.60 7.43 5.59
N PRO A 63 -7.01 8.43 6.40
CA PRO A 63 -7.11 9.80 5.91
C PRO A 63 -5.71 10.34 5.57
N SER A 64 -5.60 11.12 4.50
CA SER A 64 -4.33 11.78 4.15
C SER A 64 -4.11 12.98 5.06
N SER A 65 -2.88 13.13 5.57
CA SER A 65 -2.41 14.36 6.23
C SER A 65 -1.85 15.40 5.23
N VAL A 66 -1.75 15.02 3.96
CA VAL A 66 -1.10 15.79 2.89
C VAL A 66 -2.15 16.27 1.88
N GLN A 67 -1.99 17.48 1.34
CA GLN A 67 -2.90 18.01 0.32
C GLN A 67 -2.89 17.15 -0.95
N THR A 68 -3.99 17.19 -1.71
CA THR A 68 -4.17 16.31 -2.88
C THR A 68 -3.17 16.57 -3.99
N SER A 69 -2.85 17.85 -4.20
CA SER A 69 -1.92 18.30 -5.24
C SER A 69 -0.44 18.20 -4.83
N ASP A 70 -0.12 17.62 -3.67
CA ASP A 70 1.25 17.47 -3.19
C ASP A 70 1.75 16.03 -3.33
N TRP A 71 3.07 15.85 -3.24
CA TRP A 71 3.68 14.53 -3.18
C TRP A 71 3.28 13.83 -1.87
N ARG A 72 2.78 12.61 -2.01
CA ARG A 72 2.33 11.76 -0.93
C ARG A 72 3.11 10.46 -0.93
N ASP A 73 3.56 10.08 0.25
CA ASP A 73 4.15 8.78 0.52
C ASP A 73 3.11 7.92 1.24
N VAL A 74 2.84 6.75 0.67
CA VAL A 74 1.99 5.75 1.30
C VAL A 74 2.77 4.47 1.52
N THR A 75 2.52 3.83 2.66
CA THR A 75 3.07 2.51 2.95
C THR A 75 1.97 1.51 3.26
N ILE A 76 2.20 0.27 2.86
CA ILE A 76 1.40 -0.88 3.29
C ILE A 76 2.35 -1.92 3.82
N THR A 77 2.09 -2.35 5.05
CA THR A 77 2.83 -3.42 5.71
C THR A 77 1.84 -4.52 6.06
N ILE A 78 2.13 -5.74 5.62
CA ILE A 78 1.39 -6.92 6.04
C ILE A 78 2.39 -7.82 6.71
N SER A 79 2.19 -8.11 7.99
CA SER A 79 3.07 -8.98 8.76
C SER A 79 2.35 -9.46 10.01
N ASN A 80 2.68 -10.66 10.48
CA ASN A 80 2.18 -11.20 11.75
C ASN A 80 0.64 -11.14 11.90
N GLY A 81 -0.09 -11.36 10.81
CA GLY A 81 -1.56 -11.30 10.82
C GLY A 81 -2.14 -9.90 10.95
N ARG A 82 -1.38 -8.86 10.60
CA ARG A 82 -1.85 -7.47 10.60
C ARG A 82 -1.60 -6.82 9.25
N LEU A 83 -2.57 -6.03 8.79
CA LEU A 83 -2.44 -5.08 7.69
C LEU A 83 -2.34 -3.69 8.31
N GLU A 84 -1.25 -2.99 8.04
CA GLU A 84 -1.02 -1.60 8.43
C GLU A 84 -0.88 -0.76 7.16
N GLY A 85 -1.70 0.30 7.06
CA GLY A 85 -1.61 1.31 6.02
C GLY A 85 -1.19 2.65 6.59
N GLN A 86 -0.36 3.38 5.86
CA GLN A 86 0.09 4.72 6.22
C GLN A 86 -0.10 5.68 5.04
N SER A 87 -0.58 6.88 5.31
CA SER A 87 -0.71 7.98 4.35
C SER A 87 -0.16 9.26 4.99
N GLY A 88 1.06 9.65 4.62
CA GLY A 88 1.80 10.69 5.32
C GLY A 88 2.06 10.33 6.78
N ILE A 89 1.60 11.16 7.71
CA ILE A 89 1.78 10.92 9.17
C ILE A 89 0.66 10.06 9.77
N ASN A 90 -0.44 9.83 9.04
CA ASN A 90 -1.56 9.06 9.54
C ASN A 90 -1.35 7.57 9.24
N ALA A 91 -1.71 6.71 10.19
CA ALA A 91 -1.69 5.27 10.02
C ALA A 91 -2.97 4.63 10.57
N ARG A 92 -3.31 3.46 10.04
CA ARG A 92 -4.26 2.53 10.65
C ARG A 92 -3.81 1.09 10.41
N ASP A 93 -4.13 0.25 11.38
CA ASP A 93 -3.98 -1.18 11.28
C ASP A 93 -5.31 -1.92 11.49
N ILE A 94 -5.40 -3.11 10.91
CA ILE A 94 -6.47 -4.08 11.13
C ILE A 94 -5.88 -5.50 11.18
N ASP A 95 -6.56 -6.40 11.90
CA ASP A 95 -6.20 -7.81 11.95
C ASP A 95 -6.65 -8.54 10.68
N VAL A 96 -5.71 -9.24 10.03
CA VAL A 96 -5.92 -10.08 8.86
C VAL A 96 -5.51 -11.52 9.20
N SER A 97 -6.41 -12.48 9.02
CA SER A 97 -6.11 -13.89 9.30
C SER A 97 -5.47 -14.59 8.11
N GLY A 98 -4.37 -15.31 8.34
CA GLY A 98 -3.71 -16.15 7.34
C GLY A 98 -2.64 -15.45 6.49
N GLY A 99 -2.03 -16.21 5.58
CA GLY A 99 -1.04 -15.69 4.63
C GLY A 99 -1.69 -14.90 3.48
N ILE A 100 -0.91 -14.07 2.79
CA ILE A 100 -1.38 -13.27 1.66
C ILE A 100 -1.79 -14.22 0.53
N ALA A 101 -2.95 -13.99 -0.08
CA ALA A 101 -3.45 -14.85 -1.14
C ALA A 101 -2.57 -14.77 -2.39
N ARG A 102 -2.30 -15.91 -3.02
CA ARG A 102 -1.61 -15.89 -4.32
C ARG A 102 -2.52 -15.24 -5.36
N SER A 103 -1.98 -14.29 -6.12
CA SER A 103 -2.59 -13.82 -7.38
C SER A 103 -1.84 -14.43 -8.55
N HIS A 104 -2.50 -14.71 -9.67
CA HIS A 104 -1.84 -15.17 -10.88
C HIS A 104 -1.35 -14.03 -11.78
N CYS A 105 -1.77 -12.80 -11.49
CA CYS A 105 -1.39 -11.59 -12.23
C CYS A 105 -0.11 -10.92 -11.71
N GLY A 106 0.45 -10.05 -12.54
CA GLY A 106 1.46 -9.07 -12.16
C GLY A 106 0.86 -7.87 -11.42
N ILE A 107 1.74 -6.98 -10.94
CA ILE A 107 1.34 -5.68 -10.41
C ILE A 107 0.97 -4.76 -11.56
N LYS A 108 -0.17 -4.09 -11.44
CA LYS A 108 -0.64 -3.03 -12.34
C LYS A 108 -0.61 -1.72 -11.57
N LEU A 109 -0.03 -0.69 -12.17
CA LEU A 109 0.06 0.65 -11.61
C LEU A 109 -0.91 1.57 -12.34
N GLY A 110 -1.62 2.42 -11.60
CA GLY A 110 -2.53 3.41 -12.16
C GLY A 110 -3.84 2.88 -12.75
N TRP A 111 -4.11 1.58 -12.64
CA TRP A 111 -5.32 0.94 -13.18
C TRP A 111 -5.78 -0.23 -12.31
N GLY A 112 -7.10 -0.40 -12.17
CA GLY A 112 -7.70 -1.56 -11.50
C GLY A 112 -9.18 -1.72 -11.82
N LYS A 113 -9.68 -2.96 -11.96
CA LYS A 113 -11.10 -3.23 -12.21
C LYS A 113 -11.94 -2.68 -11.03
N LYS A 114 -13.02 -1.95 -11.34
CA LYS A 114 -13.91 -1.23 -10.39
C LYS A 114 -13.32 0.05 -9.78
N PHE A 115 -12.14 0.48 -10.21
CA PHE A 115 -11.55 1.77 -9.83
C PHE A 115 -11.51 2.69 -11.04
N LYS A 116 -11.38 4.00 -10.79
CA LYS A 116 -10.94 4.92 -11.84
C LYS A 116 -9.44 4.74 -12.08
N ASN A 117 -9.01 5.06 -13.30
CA ASN A 117 -7.58 5.13 -13.60
C ASN A 117 -6.98 6.29 -12.82
N PHE A 118 -5.79 6.09 -12.29
CA PHE A 118 -5.05 7.15 -11.63
C PHE A 118 -4.66 8.25 -12.61
N VAL A 119 -4.84 9.49 -12.18
CA VAL A 119 -4.44 10.67 -12.96
C VAL A 119 -3.47 11.49 -12.12
N GLY A 120 -2.19 11.38 -12.46
CA GLY A 120 -1.12 12.06 -11.75
C GLY A 120 0.26 11.50 -12.07
N CYS A 121 1.20 11.71 -11.16
CA CYS A 121 2.56 11.18 -11.25
C CYS A 121 2.80 10.09 -10.20
N ILE A 122 3.48 9.03 -10.59
CA ILE A 122 4.06 8.03 -9.67
C ILE A 122 5.58 8.14 -9.87
N ASP A 123 6.30 8.39 -8.78
CA ASP A 123 7.76 8.59 -8.80
C ASP A 123 8.49 7.32 -8.37
N GLU A 124 8.09 6.74 -7.25
CA GLU A 124 8.71 5.54 -6.70
C GLU A 124 7.67 4.47 -6.34
N VAL A 125 8.00 3.22 -6.67
CA VAL A 125 7.30 2.03 -6.18
C VAL A 125 8.32 1.01 -5.73
N SER A 126 8.31 0.74 -4.43
CA SER A 126 9.22 -0.20 -3.78
C SER A 126 8.41 -1.32 -3.13
N ILE A 127 8.74 -2.58 -3.43
CA ILE A 127 8.03 -3.77 -2.95
C ILE A 127 9.04 -4.76 -2.36
N TYR A 128 8.86 -5.12 -1.10
CA TYR A 128 9.75 -6.02 -0.36
C TYR A 128 8.94 -7.16 0.25
N ARG A 129 9.56 -8.34 0.33
CA ARG A 129 9.01 -9.54 1.01
C ARG A 129 9.44 -9.64 2.47
N CYS A 130 9.95 -8.54 3.01
CA CYS A 130 10.40 -8.34 4.38
C CYS A 130 10.11 -6.89 4.79
N ILE A 131 10.19 -6.59 6.08
CA ILE A 131 10.12 -5.21 6.56
C ILE A 131 11.54 -4.63 6.48
N PRO A 132 11.79 -3.59 5.68
CA PRO A 132 13.13 -3.01 5.58
C PRO A 132 13.51 -2.29 6.89
N ASN A 133 14.76 -2.45 7.32
CA ASN A 133 15.30 -1.85 8.56
C ASN A 133 15.19 -0.31 8.58
N THR A 134 15.10 0.34 7.41
CA THR A 134 14.91 1.78 7.27
C THR A 134 13.55 2.28 7.77
N ARG A 135 12.59 1.40 8.09
CA ARG A 135 11.36 1.81 8.80
C ARG A 135 11.66 2.37 10.21
N MET A 136 12.77 1.99 10.85
CA MET A 136 13.32 2.60 12.08
C MET A 136 14.05 3.95 11.85
N ALA A 137 14.14 4.43 10.61
CA ALA A 137 14.75 5.72 10.30
C ALA A 137 13.71 6.79 9.94
N LEU A 138 12.48 6.38 9.58
CA LEU A 138 11.36 7.28 9.30
C LEU A 138 10.59 7.69 10.57
N ASP A 139 10.82 7.02 11.70
CA ASP A 139 10.31 7.36 13.03
C ASP A 139 11.26 8.28 13.84
N GLY A 140 12.32 8.80 13.21
CA GLY A 140 13.22 9.79 13.81
C GLY A 140 14.17 9.25 14.88
N SER A 141 14.33 7.93 15.02
CA SER A 141 15.19 7.33 16.04
C SER A 141 16.44 6.64 15.46
N ILE A 142 17.33 7.42 14.82
CA ILE A 142 18.67 6.92 14.49
C ILE A 142 19.51 6.90 15.76
N SER A 143 19.59 5.73 16.43
CA SER A 143 20.80 5.36 17.16
C SER A 143 21.90 5.11 16.12
N LYS A 144 22.81 6.07 15.98
CA LYS A 144 24.04 5.89 15.20
C LYS A 144 24.88 4.79 15.85
N SER A 145 24.76 3.57 15.36
CA SER A 145 25.73 2.51 15.63
C SER A 145 26.72 2.47 14.47
N SER A 146 27.79 3.25 14.59
CA SER A 146 28.95 3.19 13.70
C SER A 146 29.59 1.80 13.86
N ILE A 147 29.63 1.01 12.79
CA ILE A 147 30.57 -0.12 12.70
C ILE A 147 31.80 0.43 11.97
N THR A 148 32.87 0.63 12.74
CA THR A 148 34.22 0.80 12.19
C THR A 148 34.73 -0.59 11.84
N ILE A 149 35.12 -0.79 10.58
CA ILE A 149 35.94 -1.95 10.14
C ILE A 149 37.40 -1.61 10.44
#